data_AF-A0A1F9LYM4-F1
#
_entry.id   AF-A0A1F9LYM4-F1
#
_cell.length_a   1.000
_cell.length_b   1.000
_cell.length_c   1.000
_cell.angle_alpha   90.00
_cell.angle_beta   90.00
_cell.angle_gamma   90.00
#
_symmetry.space_group_name_H-M   'P 1'
#
loop_
_entity.id
_entity.type
_entity.pdbx_description
1 polymer ?
#
loop_
_entity_poly.entity_id
_entity_poly.type
_entity_poly.pdbx_seq_one_letter_code
_entity_poly.pdbx_strand_id
1 'polypeptide(L)'
;MKKNNRAFRHATIFMGSIISLWSVAAVLGGLAQVNWQVSELVRQYLVAVGLMKEFHTFVDFYTHIKGVEYIIAVMFLVGFPVFYSNLNKTSEATEAAS
;
A
#
# COMPACT_ATOMS: atom_id res chain seq x y z
N MET A 1 42.36 11.90 15.90
CA MET A 1 40.88 11.90 16.03
C MET A 1 40.14 10.83 15.19
N LYS A 2 40.68 9.60 14.97
CA LYS A 2 40.01 8.55 14.14
C LYS A 2 39.26 7.44 14.92
N LYS A 3 39.44 7.33 16.25
CA LYS A 3 38.89 6.23 17.06
C LYS A 3 37.37 6.36 17.31
N ASN A 4 36.85 7.59 17.39
CA ASN A 4 35.45 7.88 17.71
C ASN A 4 34.45 7.37 16.65
N ASN A 5 34.84 7.37 15.38
CA ASN A 5 33.95 7.00 14.26
C ASN A 5 33.63 5.49 14.23
N ARG A 6 34.55 4.63 14.69
CA ARG A 6 34.32 3.17 14.72
C ARG A 6 33.34 2.78 15.82
N ALA A 7 33.49 3.34 17.01
CA ALA A 7 32.57 3.11 18.12
C ALA A 7 31.15 3.60 17.79
N PHE A 8 31.03 4.80 17.21
CA PHE A 8 29.77 5.34 16.73
C PHE A 8 29.10 4.44 15.67
N ARG A 9 29.88 3.92 14.72
CA ARG A 9 29.37 2.99 13.68
C ARG A 9 28.87 1.66 14.26
N HIS A 10 29.54 1.11 15.29
CA HIS A 10 29.05 -0.10 15.95
C HIS A 10 27.79 0.17 16.78
N ALA A 11 27.70 1.35 17.41
CA ALA A 11 26.50 1.74 18.16
C ALA A 11 25.26 1.90 17.27
N THR A 12 25.39 2.51 16.09
CA THR A 12 24.27 2.65 15.14
C THR A 12 23.79 1.32 14.59
N ILE A 13 24.72 0.39 14.30
CA ILE A 13 24.37 -0.98 13.87
C ILE A 13 23.62 -1.71 14.98
N PHE A 14 24.10 -1.63 16.23
CA PHE A 14 23.45 -2.29 17.35
C PHE A 14 22.03 -1.76 17.60
N MET A 15 21.86 -0.43 17.56
CA MET A 15 20.55 0.22 17.70
C MET A 15 19.60 -0.21 16.56
N GLY A 16 20.09 -0.24 15.32
CA GLY A 16 19.32 -0.69 14.16
C GLY A 16 18.85 -2.14 14.30
N SER A 17 19.71 -3.03 14.79
CA SER A 17 19.36 -4.44 15.03
C SER A 17 18.28 -4.62 16.10
N ILE A 18 18.31 -3.81 17.17
CA ILE A 18 17.28 -3.88 18.22
C ILE A 18 15.92 -3.43 17.67
N ILE A 19 15.90 -2.34 16.91
CA ILE A 19 14.67 -1.80 16.32
C ILE A 19 14.08 -2.79 15.31
N SER A 20 14.92 -3.40 14.47
CA SER A 20 14.45 -4.39 13.49
C SER A 20 13.92 -5.65 14.17
N LEU A 21 14.59 -6.15 15.21
CA LEU A 21 14.12 -7.30 15.99
C LEU A 21 12.76 -7.02 16.63
N TRP A 22 12.59 -5.84 17.23
CA TRP A 22 11.33 -5.43 17.85
C TRP A 22 10.22 -5.25 16.81
N SER A 23 10.51 -4.61 15.68
CA SER A 23 9.54 -4.40 14.60
C SER A 23 9.03 -5.72 14.04
N VAL A 24 9.92 -6.70 13.82
CA VAL A 24 9.54 -8.03 13.34
C VAL A 24 8.67 -8.74 14.39
N ALA A 25 9.06 -8.67 15.67
CA ALA A 25 8.28 -9.26 16.75
C ALA A 25 6.87 -8.64 16.87
N ALA A 26 6.75 -7.31 16.73
CA ALA A 26 5.47 -6.61 16.76
C ALA A 26 4.55 -7.03 15.60
N VAL A 27 5.09 -7.13 14.38
CA VAL A 27 4.32 -7.56 13.20
C VAL A 27 3.88 -9.01 13.34
N LEU A 28 4.79 -9.93 13.71
CA LEU A 28 4.46 -11.34 13.90
C LEU A 28 3.46 -11.56 15.04
N GLY A 29 3.61 -10.81 16.14
CA GLY A 29 2.67 -10.82 17.26
C GLY A 29 1.28 -10.37 16.84
N GLY A 30 1.18 -9.27 16.08
CA GLY A 30 -0.09 -8.84 15.51
C GLY A 30 -0.70 -9.88 14.57
N LEU A 31 0.11 -10.48 13.69
CA LEU A 31 -0.33 -11.52 12.76
C LEU A 31 -0.84 -12.78 13.47
N ALA A 32 -0.19 -13.17 14.56
CA ALA A 32 -0.60 -14.31 15.38
C ALA A 32 -1.96 -14.07 16.07
N GLN A 33 -2.25 -12.84 16.49
CA GLN A 33 -3.54 -12.48 17.11
C GLN A 33 -4.71 -12.54 16.11
N VAL A 34 -4.45 -12.29 14.82
CA VAL A 34 -5.49 -12.27 13.77
C VAL A 34 -5.52 -13.54 12.91
N ASN A 35 -5.09 -14.69 13.45
CA ASN A 35 -5.07 -15.98 12.73
C ASN A 35 -4.32 -15.93 11.38
N TRP A 36 -3.19 -15.21 11.32
CA TRP A 36 -2.39 -15.03 10.10
C TRP A 36 -3.09 -14.28 8.96
N GLN A 37 -4.21 -13.61 9.22
CA GLN A 37 -4.94 -12.86 8.22
C GLN A 37 -4.37 -11.43 8.05
N VAL A 38 -3.50 -11.25 7.06
CA VAL A 38 -2.84 -9.96 6.76
C VAL A 38 -3.85 -8.83 6.55
N SER A 39 -4.98 -9.13 5.88
CA SER A 39 -6.03 -8.13 5.63
C SER A 39 -6.65 -7.60 6.92
N GLU A 40 -6.79 -8.43 7.95
CA GLU A 40 -7.37 -8.02 9.23
C GLU A 40 -6.37 -7.20 10.05
N LEU A 41 -5.08 -7.56 10.04
CA LEU A 41 -4.03 -6.74 10.67
C LEU A 41 -3.99 -5.33 10.07
N VAL A 42 -4.05 -5.24 8.74
CA VAL A 42 -4.10 -3.97 8.01
C VAL A 42 -5.41 -3.23 8.31
N ARG A 43 -6.54 -3.93 8.40
CA ARG A 43 -7.83 -3.33 8.78
C ARG A 43 -7.75 -2.68 10.15
N GLN A 44 -7.29 -3.42 11.16
CA GLN A 44 -7.15 -2.94 12.53
C GLN A 44 -6.20 -1.75 12.61
N TYR A 45 -5.07 -1.80 11.89
CA TYR A 45 -4.15 -0.67 11.80
C TYR A 45 -4.81 0.57 11.19
N LEU A 46 -5.50 0.42 10.06
CA LEU A 46 -6.16 1.54 9.38
C LEU A 46 -7.33 2.11 10.18
N VAL A 47 -8.05 1.28 10.93
CA VAL A 47 -9.07 1.72 11.88
C VAL A 47 -8.42 2.49 13.04
N ALA A 48 -7.34 1.96 13.63
CA ALA A 48 -6.64 2.59 14.75
C ALA A 48 -6.02 3.96 14.38
N VAL A 49 -5.53 4.11 13.15
CA VAL A 49 -5.00 5.39 12.62
C VAL A 49 -6.13 6.33 12.13
N GLY A 50 -7.39 5.87 12.14
CA GLY A 50 -8.56 6.66 11.75
C GLY A 50 -8.74 6.83 10.24
N LEU A 51 -8.02 6.04 9.43
CA LEU A 51 -8.10 6.03 7.97
C LEU A 51 -9.27 5.16 7.46
N MET A 52 -9.72 4.19 8.24
CA MET A 52 -10.96 3.44 7.98
C MET A 52 -11.97 3.63 9.11
N LYS A 53 -13.23 3.90 8.74
CA LYS A 53 -14.37 3.87 9.66
C LYS A 53 -15.06 2.52 9.56
N GLU A 54 -15.49 1.99 10.69
CA GLU A 54 -16.37 0.83 10.71
C GLU A 54 -17.77 1.25 10.24
N PHE A 55 -18.32 0.51 9.27
CA PHE A 55 -19.67 0.76 8.77
C PHE A 55 -20.67 0.15 9.76
N HIS A 56 -21.39 0.99 10.50
CA HIS A 56 -22.34 0.55 11.52
C HIS A 56 -23.74 0.24 10.95
N THR A 57 -24.04 0.60 9.70
CA THR A 57 -25.32 0.31 9.05
C THR A 57 -25.16 -0.21 7.61
N PHE A 58 -26.11 -1.06 7.16
CA PHE A 58 -26.14 -1.58 5.78
C PHE A 58 -26.29 -0.47 4.73
N VAL A 59 -26.91 0.66 5.10
CA VAL A 59 -27.10 1.82 4.20
C VAL A 59 -25.78 2.55 3.93
N ASP A 60 -24.91 2.69 4.94
CA ASP A 60 -23.59 3.30 4.76
C ASP A 60 -22.69 2.43 3.87
N PHE A 61 -22.75 1.11 4.05
CA PHE A 61 -22.01 0.17 3.20
C PHE A 61 -22.44 0.28 1.73
N TYR A 62 -23.74 0.33 1.47
CA TYR A 62 -24.26 0.41 0.11
C TYR A 62 -23.89 1.73 -0.59
N THR A 63 -23.95 2.84 0.14
CA THR A 63 -23.51 4.15 -0.36
C THR A 63 -22.03 4.16 -0.70
N HIS A 64 -21.19 3.51 0.13
CA HIS A 64 -19.76 3.40 -0.13
C HIS A 64 -19.46 2.56 -1.38
N ILE A 65 -20.12 1.41 -1.54
CA ILE A 65 -19.95 0.55 -2.72
C ILE A 65 -20.38 1.29 -4.00
N LYS A 66 -21.50 2.01 -3.97
CA LYS A 66 -21.91 2.85 -5.12
C LYS A 66 -20.90 3.96 -5.40
N GLY A 67 -20.34 4.59 -4.36
CA GLY A 67 -19.29 5.59 -4.53
C GLY A 67 -18.06 5.04 -5.24
N VAL A 68 -17.61 3.84 -4.84
CA VAL A 68 -16.48 3.14 -5.48
C VAL A 68 -16.81 2.78 -6.94
N GLU A 69 -18.04 2.35 -7.23
CA GLU A 69 -18.49 2.06 -8.59
C GLU A 69 -18.33 3.29 -9.51
N TYR A 70 -18.70 4.49 -9.06
CA TYR A 70 -18.52 5.72 -9.83
C TYR A 70 -17.04 6.05 -10.08
N ILE A 71 -16.16 5.82 -9.10
CA ILE A 71 -14.71 6.05 -9.26
C ILE A 71 -14.13 5.10 -10.31
N ILE A 72 -14.51 3.82 -10.25
CA ILE A 72 -14.09 2.82 -11.23
C ILE A 72 -14.65 3.17 -12.61
N ALA A 73 -15.90 3.59 -12.72
CA ALA A 73 -16.50 4.02 -13.98
C ALA A 73 -15.74 5.19 -14.63
N VAL A 74 -15.34 6.20 -13.84
CA VAL A 74 -14.53 7.32 -14.32
C VAL A 74 -13.14 6.85 -14.74
N MET A 75 -12.50 5.96 -13.95
CA MET A 75 -11.21 5.38 -14.33
C MET A 75 -11.28 4.60 -15.64
N PHE A 76 -12.36 3.86 -15.91
CA PHE A 76 -12.55 3.18 -17.19
C PHE A 76 -12.82 4.17 -18.32
N LEU A 77 -13.63 5.20 -18.10
CA LEU A 77 -13.95 6.19 -19.12
C LEU A 77 -12.71 6.96 -19.58
N VAL A 78 -11.77 7.27 -18.69
CA VAL A 78 -10.51 7.94 -19.03
C VAL A 78 -9.43 6.95 -19.43
N GLY A 79 -9.33 5.81 -18.73
CA GLY A 79 -8.31 4.80 -18.96
C GLY A 79 -8.44 4.12 -20.32
N PHE A 80 -9.67 3.85 -20.78
CA PHE A 80 -9.91 3.20 -22.07
C PHE A 80 -9.45 4.03 -23.29
N PRO A 81 -9.81 5.32 -23.45
CA PRO A 81 -9.30 6.14 -24.56
C PRO A 81 -7.80 6.41 -24.45
N VAL A 82 -7.25 6.55 -23.24
CA VAL A 82 -5.80 6.69 -23.05
C VAL A 82 -5.08 5.41 -23.50
N PHE A 83 -5.56 4.25 -23.08
CA PHE A 83 -5.01 2.96 -23.50
C PHE A 83 -5.06 2.78 -25.02
N TYR A 84 -6.21 3.06 -25.64
CA TYR A 84 -6.38 2.94 -27.08
C TYR A 84 -5.52 3.94 -27.87
N SER A 85 -5.39 5.18 -27.40
CA SER A 85 -4.48 6.17 -28.00
C SER A 85 -3.02 5.70 -27.99
N ASN A 86 -2.60 4.99 -26.94
CA ASN A 86 -1.24 4.45 -26.89
C ASN A 86 -1.03 3.28 -27.87
N LEU A 87 -2.04 2.44 -28.09
CA LEU A 87 -1.98 1.40 -29.12
C LEU A 87 -1.89 2.02 -30.52
N ASN A 88 -2.72 3.02 -30.84
CA ASN A 88 -2.70 3.66 -32.16
C ASN A 88 -1.36 4.33 -32.47
N LYS A 89 -0.75 5.00 -31.48
CA LYS A 89 0.60 5.59 -31.62
C LYS A 89 1.68 4.54 -31.86
N THR A 90 1.53 3.34 -31.28
CA THR A 90 2.48 2.23 -31.49
C THR A 90 2.32 1.63 -32.89
N SER A 91 1.09 1.54 -33.40
CA SER A 91 0.80 1.07 -34.76
C SER A 91 1.37 2.02 -35.82
N GLU A 92 1.17 3.33 -35.68
CA GLU A 92 1.72 4.33 -36.62
C GLU A 92 3.26 4.36 -36.63
N ALA A 93 3.90 4.19 -35.47
CA ALA A 93 5.36 4.10 -35.38
C ALA A 93 5.93 2.82 -36.02
N THR A 94 5.14 1.74 -36.06
CA THR A 94 5.54 0.47 -36.69
C THR A 94 5.34 0.52 -38.21
N GLU A 95 4.30 1.20 -38.69
CA GLU A 95 3.98 1.36 -40.12
C GLU A 95 4.86 2.41 -40.82
N ALA A 96 5.36 3.41 -40.09
CA ALA A 96 6.36 4.37 -40.60
C ALA A 96 7.79 3.82 -40.64
N ALA A 97 8.04 2.66 -40.00
CA ALA A 97 9.33 1.99 -39.95
C ALA A 97 9.45 0.79 -40.92
N SER A 98 8.37 0.47 -41.64
CA SER A 98 8.31 -0.50 -42.75
C SER A 98 8.28 0.20 -44.10
#